data_AF-A0A090S4N2-F1
#
_entry.id   AF-A0A090S4N2-F1
#
_cell.length_a   1.000
_cell.length_b   1.000
_cell.length_c   1.000
_cell.angle_alpha   90.00
_cell.angle_beta   90.00
_cell.angle_gamma   90.00
#
_symmetry.space_group_name_H-M   'P 1'
#
loop_
_entity.id
_entity.type
_entity.pdbx_description
1 polymer ?
#
loop_
_entity_poly.entity_id
_entity_poly.type
_entity_poly.pdbx_seq_one_letter_code
_entity_poly.pdbx_strand_id
1 'polypeptide(L)'
;MQKIELFNTHSFIKELTSAGMDEKQAEVLADHQLALLETQIANKADMVDVKEHVSSELSLIKEDLDWLNWALLFSSFVTWLASLKFVFN
;
A
#
# COMPACT_ATOMS: atom_id res chain seq x y z
N MET A 1 5.68 9.69 14.91
CA MET A 1 5.56 8.21 14.84
C MET A 1 5.59 7.68 16.27
N GLN A 2 4.46 7.15 16.77
CA GLN A 2 4.44 6.49 18.07
C GLN A 2 5.34 5.26 17.98
N LYS A 3 6.41 5.23 18.77
CA LYS A 3 7.22 4.03 19.01
C LYS A 3 6.30 3.07 19.76
N ILE A 4 5.66 2.17 19.02
CA ILE A 4 5.06 0.98 19.62
C ILE A 4 6.26 0.24 20.21
N GLU A 5 6.28 -0.02 21.52
CA GLU A 5 7.24 -0.96 22.09
C GLU A 5 6.89 -2.34 21.52
N LEU A 6 7.43 -2.65 20.34
CA LEU A 6 6.88 -3.67 19.43
C LEU A 6 6.86 -5.08 20.05
N PHE A 7 7.73 -5.37 21.01
CA PHE A 7 7.68 -6.55 21.87
C PHE A 7 8.75 -6.41 22.96
N ASN A 8 8.40 -6.59 24.24
CA ASN A 8 9.37 -6.62 25.33
C ASN A 8 9.68 -8.07 25.71
N THR A 9 10.70 -8.65 25.05
CA THR A 9 11.14 -10.03 25.23
C THR A 9 11.43 -10.35 26.69
N HIS A 10 12.01 -9.41 27.44
CA HIS A 10 12.38 -9.64 28.84
C HIS A 10 11.16 -9.74 29.75
N SER A 11 10.17 -8.85 29.59
CA SER A 11 8.90 -8.93 30.34
C SER A 11 8.12 -10.20 29.97
N PHE A 12 8.12 -10.57 28.69
CA PHE A 12 7.44 -11.77 28.19
C PHE A 12 8.06 -13.06 28.75
N ILE A 13 9.39 -13.19 28.72
CA ILE A 13 10.11 -14.32 29.33
C ILE A 13 9.80 -14.38 30.83
N LYS A 14 9.88 -13.24 31.53
CA LYS A 14 9.63 -13.16 32.97
C LYS A 14 8.21 -13.60 33.34
N GLU A 15 7.21 -13.21 32.56
CA GLU A 15 5.83 -13.64 32.77
C GLU A 15 5.66 -15.14 32.55
N LEU A 16 6.24 -15.68 31.48
CA LEU A 16 6.18 -17.12 31.17
C LEU A 16 6.89 -17.97 32.24
N THR A 17 8.05 -17.53 32.71
CA THR A 17 8.77 -18.19 33.80
C THR A 17 8.01 -18.10 35.11
N SER A 18 7.37 -16.95 35.39
CA SER A 18 6.51 -16.81 36.58
C SER A 18 5.26 -17.69 36.54
N ALA A 19 4.81 -18.05 35.33
CA ALA A 19 3.72 -18.99 35.11
C ALA A 19 4.15 -20.48 35.19
N GLY A 20 5.43 -20.74 35.50
CA GLY A 20 5.98 -22.08 35.69
C GLY A 20 6.62 -22.70 34.44
N MET A 21 6.87 -21.90 33.40
CA MET A 21 7.60 -22.35 32.21
C MET A 21 9.12 -22.28 32.46
N ASP A 22 9.88 -23.26 31.95
CA ASP A 22 11.34 -23.22 32.06
C ASP A 22 11.89 -22.02 31.27
N GLU A 23 12.92 -21.36 31.80
CA GLU A 23 13.49 -20.15 31.21
C GLU A 23 13.97 -20.38 29.78
N LYS A 24 14.58 -21.53 29.49
CA LYS A 24 15.02 -21.87 28.12
C LYS A 24 13.85 -22.05 27.16
N GLN A 25 12.74 -22.58 27.65
CA GLN A 25 11.53 -22.70 26.85
C GLN A 25 10.91 -21.33 26.59
N ALA A 26 10.97 -20.43 27.58
CA ALA A 26 10.48 -19.06 27.47
C ALA A 26 11.30 -18.22 26.49
N GLU A 27 12.63 -18.34 26.52
CA GLU A 27 13.52 -17.71 25.54
C GLU A 27 13.22 -18.15 24.12
N VAL A 28 13.16 -19.47 23.88
CA VAL A 28 12.87 -20.02 22.54
C VAL A 28 11.52 -19.55 22.02
N LEU A 29 10.49 -19.51 22.87
CA LEU A 29 9.17 -19.04 22.47
C LEU A 29 9.16 -17.53 22.17
N ALA A 30 9.89 -16.75 22.96
CA ALA A 30 10.02 -15.31 22.76
C ALA A 30 10.72 -14.98 21.44
N ASP A 31 11.79 -15.72 21.10
CA ASP A 31 12.52 -15.57 19.84
C ASP A 31 11.64 -15.89 18.62
N HIS A 32 10.88 -16.97 18.67
CA HIS A 32 9.92 -17.29 17.61
C HIS A 32 8.84 -16.22 17.45
N GLN A 33 8.33 -15.69 18.57
CA GLN A 33 7.30 -14.65 18.56
C GLN A 33 7.83 -13.33 17.99
N LEU A 34 9.08 -12.98 18.30
CA LEU A 34 9.76 -11.81 17.76
C LEU A 34 9.99 -11.96 16.25
N ALA A 35 10.48 -13.10 15.79
CA ALA A 35 10.65 -13.38 14.35
C ALA A 35 9.33 -13.30 13.56
N LEU A 36 8.22 -13.78 14.15
CA LEU A 36 6.89 -13.67 13.54
C LEU A 36 6.41 -12.21 13.47
N LEU A 37 6.64 -11.42 14.52
CA LEU A 37 6.28 -10.00 14.54
C LEU A 37 7.08 -9.21 13.51
N GLU A 38 8.39 -9.43 13.43
CA GLU A 38 9.26 -8.81 12.42
C GLU A 38 8.78 -9.12 11.00
N THR A 39 8.46 -10.39 10.73
CA THR A 39 7.93 -10.83 9.43
C THR A 39 6.59 -10.18 9.10
N GLN A 40 5.68 -10.07 10.07
CA GLN A 40 4.38 -9.44 9.86
C GLN A 40 4.49 -7.93 9.66
N ILE A 41 5.40 -7.26 10.36
CA ILE A 41 5.64 -5.82 10.21
C ILE A 41 6.23 -5.54 8.83
N ALA A 42 7.20 -6.34 8.38
CA ALA A 42 7.77 -6.27 7.04
C ALA A 42 6.68 -6.45 5.98
N ASN A 43 5.89 -7.54 6.07
CA ASN A 43 4.83 -7.80 5.10
C ASN A 43 3.75 -6.70 5.06
N LYS A 44 3.41 -6.10 6.21
CA LYS A 44 2.49 -4.95 6.27
C LYS A 44 3.08 -3.71 5.61
N ALA A 45 4.36 -3.43 5.84
CA ALA A 45 5.05 -2.31 5.20
C ALA A 45 5.08 -2.50 3.68
N ASP A 46 5.44 -3.70 3.22
CA ASP A 46 5.47 -4.06 1.80
C ASP A 46 4.07 -3.96 1.16
N MET A 47 3.02 -4.38 1.85
CA MET A 47 1.63 -4.23 1.36
C MET A 47 1.19 -2.76 1.24
N VAL A 48 1.66 -1.89 2.15
CA VAL A 48 1.36 -0.45 2.07
C VAL A 48 2.07 0.16 0.87
N ASP A 49 3.34 -0.19 0.65
CA ASP A 49 4.13 0.28 -0.49
C ASP A 49 3.51 -0.18 -1.82
N VAL A 50 3.12 -1.46 -1.94
CA VAL A 50 2.41 -1.98 -3.12
C VAL A 50 1.10 -1.24 -3.36
N LYS A 51 0.34 -0.94 -2.31
CA LYS A 51 -0.92 -0.19 -2.43
C LYS A 51 -0.68 1.23 -2.93
N GLU A 52 0.36 1.90 -2.44
CA GLU A 52 0.73 3.24 -2.86
C GLU A 52 1.19 3.26 -4.33
N HIS A 53 2.02 2.29 -4.73
CA HIS A 53 2.44 2.10 -6.12
C HIS A 53 1.25 1.89 -7.06
N VAL A 54 0.35 0.96 -6.72
CA VAL A 54 -0.84 0.67 -7.53
C VAL A 54 -1.78 1.87 -7.60
N SER A 55 -1.96 2.61 -6.50
CA SER A 55 -2.78 3.82 -6.50
C SER A 55 -2.17 4.92 -7.37
N SER A 56 -0.85 5.07 -7.36
CA SER A 56 -0.13 6.01 -8.21
C SER A 56 -0.29 5.64 -9.69
N GLU A 57 -0.04 4.39 -10.06
CA GLU A 57 -0.22 3.90 -11.43
C GLU A 57 -1.67 4.06 -11.92
N LEU A 58 -2.67 3.77 -11.07
CA LEU A 58 -4.08 3.99 -11.41
C LEU A 58 -4.41 5.47 -11.64
N SER A 59 -3.76 6.39 -10.91
CA SER A 59 -3.96 7.83 -11.11
C SER A 59 -3.40 8.31 -12.45
N LEU A 60 -2.22 7.81 -12.83
CA LEU A 60 -1.60 8.09 -14.13
C LEU A 60 -2.45 7.54 -15.28
N ILE A 61 -2.94 6.30 -15.16
CA ILE A 61 -3.80 5.68 -16.18
C ILE A 61 -5.12 6.46 -16.34
N LYS A 62 -5.68 7.00 -15.26
CA LYS A 62 -6.89 7.85 -15.35
C LYS A 62 -6.61 9.16 -16.05
N GLU A 63 -5.50 9.82 -15.74
CA GLU A 63 -5.09 11.06 -16.40
C GLU A 63 -4.87 10.86 -17.90
N ASP A 64 -4.21 9.77 -18.29
CA ASP A 64 -4.03 9.39 -19.70
C ASP A 64 -5.36 9.13 -20.40
N LEU A 65 -6.30 8.47 -19.71
CA LEU A 65 -7.63 8.16 -20.27
C LEU A 65 -8.49 9.42 -20.41
N ASP A 66 -8.39 10.37 -19.48
CA ASP A 66 -9.06 11.67 -19.56
C ASP A 66 -8.49 12.54 -20.68
N TRP A 67 -7.16 12.55 -20.85
CA TRP A 67 -6.51 13.23 -21.97
C TRP A 67 -6.92 12.61 -23.32
N LEU A 68 -6.96 11.28 -23.43
CA LEU A 68 -7.41 10.58 -24.63
C LEU A 68 -8.87 10.88 -24.96
N ASN A 69 -9.76 10.84 -23.97
CA ASN A 69 -11.17 11.19 -24.17
C ASN A 69 -11.33 12.64 -24.65
N TRP A 70 -10.59 13.57 -24.06
CA TRP A 70 -10.57 14.95 -24.50
C TRP A 70 -10.09 15.05 -25.97
N ALA A 71 -8.96 14.43 -26.32
CA ALA A 71 -8.44 14.43 -27.68
C ALA A 71 -9.44 13.89 -28.72
N LEU A 72 -10.17 12.81 -28.39
CA LEU A 72 -11.20 12.23 -29.25
C LEU A 72 -12.39 13.17 -29.48
N LEU A 73 -12.84 13.85 -28.41
CA LEU A 73 -13.92 14.84 -28.51
C LEU A 73 -13.49 16.04 -29.36
N PHE A 74 -12.23 16.49 -29.23
CA PHE A 74 -11.70 17.60 -30.01
C PHE A 74 -11.64 17.28 -31.50
N SER A 75 -11.21 16.07 -31.88
CA SER A 75 -11.21 15.62 -33.28
C SER A 75 -12.61 15.70 -33.92
N SER A 76 -13.62 15.24 -33.17
CA SER A 76 -15.02 15.28 -33.61
C SER A 76 -15.54 16.72 -33.69
N PHE A 77 -15.16 17.58 -32.73
CA PHE A 77 -15.54 18.99 -32.71
C PHE A 77 -14.95 19.81 -33.86
N VAL A 78 -13.66 19.60 -34.18
CA VAL A 78 -12.99 20.26 -35.32
C VAL A 78 -13.67 19.89 -36.64
N THR A 79 -14.03 18.62 -36.81
CA THR A 79 -14.73 18.14 -38.01
C THR A 79 -16.14 18.74 -38.14
N TRP A 80 -16.85 18.89 -37.02
CA TRP A 80 -18.16 19.54 -36.98
C TRP A 80 -18.10 21.02 -37.36
N LEU A 81 -17.13 21.78 -36.83
CA LEU A 81 -16.93 23.19 -37.16
C LEU A 81 -16.58 23.40 -38.64
N ALA A 82 -15.71 22.56 -39.20
CA ALA A 82 -15.37 22.61 -40.62
C ALA A 82 -16.60 22.39 -41.52
N SER A 83 -17.48 21.48 -41.13
CA SER A 83 -18.72 21.18 -41.85
C SER A 83 -19.71 22.36 -41.81
N LEU A 84 -19.83 23.06 -40.68
CA LEU A 84 -20.67 24.26 -40.57
C LEU A 84 -20.17 25.41 -41.44
N LYS A 85 -18.85 25.63 -41.49
CA LYS A 85 -18.27 26.68 -42.33
C LYS A 85 -18.58 26.46 -43.81
N PHE A 86 -18.62 25.21 -44.27
CA PHE A 86 -18.93 24.88 -45.67
C PHE A 86 -20.41 25.13 -46.03
N VAL A 87 -21.33 25.02 -45.07
CA VAL A 87 -22.77 25.26 -45.32
C VAL A 87 -23.13 26.75 -45.31
N PHE A 88 -22.39 27.57 -44.55
CA PHE A 88 -22.65 29.01 -44.42
C PHE A 88 -21.74 29.92 -45.29
N ASN A 89 -20.88 29.35 -46.13
CA ASN A 89 -20.03 30.09 -47.08
C ASN A 89 -20.34 29.67 -48.52
#